data_AF-G6YG77-F1
#
_entry.id   AF-G6YG77-F1
#
_cell.length_a   1.000
_cell.length_b   1.000
_cell.length_c   1.000
_cell.angle_alpha   90.00
_cell.angle_beta   90.00
_cell.angle_gamma   90.00
#
_symmetry.space_group_name_H-M   'P 1'
#
loop_
_entity.id
_entity.type
_entity.pdbx_description
1 polymer ?
#
loop_
_entity_poly.entity_id
_entity_poly.type
_entity_poly.pdbx_seq_one_letter_code
_entity_poly.pdbx_strand_id
1 'polypeptide(L)'
;MSEQSGWSYLIAELKDRAVGPTKHVAFWGFFILGALGFGGFGIWFEIWRLFAGQTGGSANGVHTAMFTYFTALAGSSALHLILVDAEKPLRVFAMFCAAVFVVLAVWQSMMKPTDAFWAFGGVTLGSLLAVAMWWLTSGQDDALKDNIKPDSAVGGDTSKQPHGDLGGFKS
;
A
#
# COMPACT_ATOMS: atom_id res chain seq x y z
N MET A 1 10.90 29.68 -16.20
CA MET A 1 10.42 28.48 -15.48
C MET A 1 9.12 28.08 -16.14
N SER A 2 9.09 27.01 -16.94
CA SER A 2 7.84 26.53 -17.53
C SER A 2 6.95 25.99 -16.41
N GLU A 3 5.73 26.51 -16.25
CA GLU A 3 4.69 25.87 -15.44
C GLU A 3 4.56 24.42 -15.91
N GLN A 4 5.02 23.46 -15.12
CA GLN A 4 4.60 22.08 -15.33
C GLN A 4 3.12 22.01 -14.99
N SER A 5 2.32 21.57 -15.96
CA SER A 5 0.91 21.26 -15.72
C SER A 5 0.81 20.26 -14.57
N GLY A 6 -0.09 20.51 -13.61
CA GLY A 6 -0.31 19.59 -12.48
C GLY A 6 -0.61 18.15 -12.93
N TRP A 7 -1.19 17.98 -14.12
CA TRP A 7 -1.41 16.68 -14.75
C TRP A 7 -0.12 15.98 -15.20
N SER A 8 0.82 16.72 -15.80
CA SER A 8 2.09 16.12 -16.23
C SER A 8 2.94 15.73 -15.04
N TYR A 9 2.92 16.53 -13.97
CA TYR A 9 3.55 16.18 -12.70
C TYR A 9 2.95 14.90 -12.11
N LEU A 10 1.62 14.83 -12.01
CA LEU A 10 0.91 13.69 -11.44
C LEU A 10 1.17 12.39 -12.21
N ILE A 11 1.15 12.42 -13.54
CA ILE A 11 1.44 11.23 -14.36
C ILE A 11 2.90 10.79 -14.19
N ALA A 12 3.85 11.73 -14.14
CA ALA A 12 5.25 11.41 -13.93
C ALA A 12 5.47 10.79 -12.54
N GLU A 13 4.88 11.36 -11.51
CA GLU A 13 4.95 10.89 -10.12
C GLU A 13 4.32 9.49 -9.95
N LEU A 14 3.14 9.26 -10.53
CA LEU A 14 2.49 7.94 -10.50
C LEU A 14 3.31 6.89 -11.25
N LYS A 15 3.90 7.25 -12.39
CA LYS A 15 4.78 6.35 -13.15
C LYS A 15 6.04 6.01 -12.34
N ASP A 16 6.63 6.99 -11.67
CA ASP A 16 7.80 6.77 -10.84
C ASP A 16 7.48 5.87 -9.62
N ARG A 17 6.33 6.10 -8.96
CA ARG A 17 5.80 5.23 -7.90
C ARG A 17 5.51 3.81 -8.37
N ALA A 18 5.08 3.63 -9.61
CA ALA A 18 4.80 2.31 -10.16
C ALA A 18 6.09 1.53 -10.48
N VAL A 19 7.10 2.18 -11.06
CA VAL A 19 8.29 1.50 -11.59
C VAL A 19 9.47 1.51 -10.62
N GLY A 20 9.67 2.61 -9.88
CA GLY A 20 10.74 2.78 -8.89
C GLY A 20 10.92 1.60 -7.94
N PRO A 21 9.88 1.10 -7.26
CA PRO A 21 10.03 0.08 -6.22
C PRO A 21 10.40 -1.31 -6.75
N THR A 22 10.23 -1.57 -8.05
CA THR A 22 10.46 -2.90 -8.65
C THR A 22 11.91 -3.39 -8.52
N LYS A 23 12.85 -2.48 -8.24
CA LYS A 23 14.28 -2.75 -8.11
C LYS A 23 14.72 -3.11 -6.69
N HIS A 24 13.84 -2.99 -5.70
CA HIS A 24 14.18 -3.20 -4.29
C HIS A 24 13.60 -4.54 -3.77
N VAL A 25 14.48 -5.38 -3.23
CA VAL A 25 14.14 -6.67 -2.63
C VAL A 25 13.31 -6.48 -1.37
N ALA A 26 13.64 -5.49 -0.53
CA ALA A 26 12.82 -5.18 0.67
C ALA A 26 11.37 -4.84 0.29
N PHE A 27 11.17 -4.07 -0.78
CA PHE A 27 9.85 -3.77 -1.30
C PHE A 27 9.08 -5.04 -1.70
N TRP A 28 9.70 -5.94 -2.46
CA TRP A 28 9.07 -7.21 -2.83
C TRP A 28 8.76 -8.10 -1.62
N GLY A 29 9.66 -8.15 -0.65
CA GLY A 29 9.43 -8.87 0.61
C GLY A 29 8.22 -8.33 1.36
N PHE A 30 8.12 -7.00 1.49
CA PHE A 30 6.99 -6.35 2.15
C PHE A 30 5.68 -6.49 1.35
N PHE A 31 5.75 -6.46 0.02
CA PHE A 31 4.58 -6.68 -0.82
C PHE A 31 4.04 -8.11 -0.68
N ILE A 32 4.88 -9.12 -0.84
CA ILE A 32 4.46 -10.52 -0.81
C ILE A 32 4.04 -10.93 0.59
N LEU A 33 4.87 -10.65 1.61
CA LEU A 33 4.59 -11.08 2.98
C LEU A 33 3.61 -10.14 3.67
N GLY A 34 3.81 -8.83 3.58
CA GLY A 34 2.99 -7.83 4.24
C GLY A 34 1.63 -7.67 3.58
N ALA A 35 1.60 -7.21 2.33
CA ALA A 35 0.33 -6.91 1.66
C ALA A 35 -0.46 -8.16 1.29
N LEU A 36 0.16 -9.13 0.60
CA LEU A 36 -0.56 -10.33 0.11
C LEU A 36 -0.69 -11.43 1.16
N GLY A 37 0.36 -11.69 1.94
CA GLY A 37 0.39 -12.72 2.97
C GLY A 37 -0.44 -12.34 4.19
N PHE A 38 0.11 -11.45 5.02
CA PHE A 38 -0.50 -11.01 6.27
C PHE A 38 -1.76 -10.17 6.05
N GLY A 39 -1.74 -9.23 5.10
CA GLY A 39 -2.92 -8.44 4.74
C GLY A 39 -4.06 -9.32 4.21
N GLY A 40 -3.73 -10.31 3.38
CA GLY A 40 -4.70 -11.26 2.81
C GLY A 40 -5.04 -12.45 3.71
N PHE A 41 -4.55 -12.52 4.95
CA PHE A 41 -4.68 -13.71 5.80
C PHE A 41 -6.12 -14.20 6.00
N GLY A 42 -7.08 -13.28 6.15
CA GLY A 42 -8.50 -13.64 6.25
C GLY A 42 -9.04 -14.35 5.00
N ILE A 43 -8.57 -13.96 3.80
CA ILE A 43 -8.93 -14.62 2.55
C ILE A 43 -8.34 -16.02 2.52
N TRP A 44 -7.06 -16.17 2.86
CA TRP A 44 -6.38 -17.47 2.91
C TRP A 44 -7.07 -18.44 3.87
N PHE A 45 -7.50 -17.95 5.03
CA PHE A 45 -8.23 -18.74 6.02
C PHE A 45 -9.58 -19.25 5.49
N GLU A 46 -10.38 -18.40 4.84
CA GLU A 46 -11.67 -18.80 4.28
C GLU A 46 -11.51 -19.75 3.08
N ILE A 47 -10.49 -19.54 2.24
CA ILE A 47 -10.12 -20.46 1.16
C ILE A 47 -9.76 -21.84 1.73
N TRP A 48 -8.92 -21.87 2.77
CA TRP A 48 -8.54 -23.12 3.42
C TRP A 48 -9.75 -23.87 3.99
N ARG A 49 -10.66 -23.16 4.68
CA ARG A 49 -11.90 -23.77 5.21
C ARG A 49 -12.78 -24.35 4.12
N LEU A 50 -12.87 -23.67 2.97
CA LEU A 50 -13.63 -24.13 1.81
C LEU A 50 -13.04 -25.42 1.22
N PHE A 51 -11.72 -25.48 1.02
CA PHE A 51 -11.05 -26.66 0.45
C PHE A 51 -10.93 -27.84 1.42
N ALA A 52 -10.76 -27.56 2.71
CA ALA A 52 -10.68 -28.59 3.75
C ALA A 52 -12.05 -29.19 4.12
N GLY A 53 -13.14 -28.74 3.49
CA GLY A 53 -14.50 -29.23 3.76
C GLY A 53 -14.94 -28.98 5.20
N GLN A 54 -14.38 -27.97 5.87
CA GLN A 54 -14.72 -27.66 7.26
C GLN A 54 -16.15 -27.12 7.36
N THR A 55 -16.81 -27.42 8.47
CA THR A 55 -18.15 -26.92 8.76
C THR A 55 -18.15 -25.39 8.74
N GLY A 56 -18.95 -24.81 7.84
CA GLY A 56 -19.04 -23.36 7.64
C GLY A 56 -18.10 -22.77 6.57
N GLY A 57 -17.28 -23.57 5.89
CA GLY A 57 -16.59 -23.13 4.67
C GLY A 57 -17.62 -22.86 3.57
N SER A 58 -17.69 -21.62 3.09
CA SER A 58 -18.65 -21.23 2.06
C SER A 58 -18.05 -20.19 1.11
N ALA A 59 -18.51 -20.19 -0.14
CA ALA A 59 -18.14 -19.18 -1.12
C ALA A 59 -18.47 -17.76 -0.62
N ASN A 60 -19.56 -17.60 0.13
CA ASN A 60 -19.93 -16.33 0.75
C ASN A 60 -18.89 -15.86 1.78
N GLY A 61 -18.29 -16.77 2.55
CA GLY A 61 -17.20 -16.46 3.49
C GLY A 61 -15.99 -15.87 2.77
N VAL A 62 -15.56 -16.50 1.67
CA VAL A 62 -14.46 -16.01 0.82
C VAL A 62 -14.80 -14.64 0.23
N HIS A 63 -16.02 -14.46 -0.28
CA HIS A 63 -16.48 -13.18 -0.82
C HIS A 63 -16.43 -12.06 0.24
N THR A 64 -16.94 -12.32 1.44
CA THR A 64 -16.90 -11.35 2.55
C THR A 64 -15.46 -11.04 2.96
N ALA A 65 -14.58 -12.04 3.03
CA ALA A 65 -13.17 -11.82 3.34
C ALA A 65 -12.48 -10.93 2.30
N MET A 66 -12.71 -11.19 1.01
CA MET A 66 -12.21 -10.34 -0.08
C MET A 66 -12.77 -8.92 -0.01
N PHE A 67 -14.07 -8.79 0.28
CA PHE A 67 -14.74 -7.51 0.42
C PHE A 67 -14.11 -6.64 1.53
N THR A 68 -13.91 -7.23 2.70
CA THR A 68 -13.27 -6.57 3.84
C THR A 68 -11.82 -6.22 3.53
N TYR A 69 -11.07 -7.14 2.90
CA TYR A 69 -9.68 -6.90 2.54
C TYR A 69 -9.52 -5.70 1.60
N PHE A 70 -10.26 -5.65 0.48
CA PHE A 70 -10.09 -4.55 -0.46
C PHE A 70 -10.49 -3.22 0.19
N THR A 71 -11.58 -3.19 0.98
CA THR A 71 -12.08 -1.97 1.60
C THR A 71 -11.04 -1.43 2.60
N ALA A 72 -10.47 -2.31 3.42
CA ALA A 72 -9.45 -1.95 4.39
C ALA A 72 -8.13 -1.53 3.71
N LEU A 73 -7.67 -2.25 2.69
CA LEU A 73 -6.42 -1.96 1.99
C LEU A 73 -6.51 -0.66 1.20
N ALA A 74 -7.60 -0.46 0.46
CA ALA A 74 -7.84 0.77 -0.29
C ALA A 74 -7.97 1.98 0.64
N GLY A 75 -8.76 1.84 1.70
CA GLY A 75 -8.95 2.91 2.69
C GLY A 75 -7.66 3.30 3.38
N SER A 76 -6.88 2.32 3.86
CA SER A 76 -5.60 2.58 4.52
C SER A 76 -4.56 3.19 3.57
N SER A 77 -4.48 2.71 2.32
CA SER A 77 -3.55 3.26 1.32
C SER A 77 -3.91 4.70 0.96
N ALA A 78 -5.19 5.00 0.69
CA ALA A 78 -5.63 6.35 0.39
C ALA A 78 -5.41 7.31 1.56
N LEU A 79 -5.71 6.88 2.80
CA LEU A 79 -5.42 7.68 4.00
C LEU A 79 -3.92 7.91 4.18
N HIS A 80 -3.09 6.90 3.98
CA HIS A 80 -1.63 7.04 4.06
C HIS A 80 -1.15 8.13 3.09
N LEU A 81 -1.62 8.11 1.84
CA LEU A 81 -1.23 9.11 0.84
C LEU A 81 -1.74 10.53 1.14
N ILE A 82 -2.90 10.64 1.79
CA ILE A 82 -3.46 11.93 2.23
C ILE A 82 -2.66 12.51 3.40
N LEU A 83 -2.27 11.65 4.36
CA LEU A 83 -1.62 12.04 5.60
C LEU A 83 -0.11 12.27 5.46
N VAL A 84 0.54 11.60 4.52
CA VAL A 84 1.94 11.89 4.16
C VAL A 84 2.05 13.30 3.58
N ASP A 85 3.22 13.92 3.73
CA ASP A 85 3.57 15.20 3.07
C ASP A 85 3.74 15.03 1.55
N ALA A 86 2.63 14.67 0.91
CA ALA A 86 2.47 14.55 -0.51
C ALA A 86 2.08 15.91 -1.13
N GLU A 87 2.51 16.12 -2.37
CA GLU A 87 2.15 17.29 -3.16
C GLU A 87 0.62 17.38 -3.38
N LYS A 88 0.11 18.62 -3.53
CA LYS A 88 -1.34 18.88 -3.69
C LYS A 88 -2.01 18.00 -4.76
N PRO A 89 -1.46 17.79 -5.97
CA PRO A 89 -2.09 16.95 -6.99
C PRO A 89 -2.25 15.49 -6.52
N LEU A 90 -1.27 14.97 -5.78
CA LEU A 90 -1.27 13.60 -5.30
C LEU A 90 -2.27 13.38 -4.16
N ARG A 91 -2.43 14.37 -3.28
CA ARG A 91 -3.50 14.38 -2.25
C ARG A 91 -4.89 14.39 -2.88
N VAL A 92 -5.12 15.21 -3.91
CA VAL A 92 -6.41 15.24 -4.63
C VAL A 92 -6.69 13.90 -5.32
N PHE A 93 -5.68 13.30 -5.94
CA PHE A 93 -5.78 11.95 -6.51
C PHE A 93 -6.16 10.91 -5.45
N ALA A 94 -5.51 10.94 -4.29
CA ALA A 94 -5.82 10.04 -3.18
C ALA A 94 -7.28 10.18 -2.71
N MET A 95 -7.77 11.42 -2.57
CA MET A 95 -9.18 11.70 -2.22
C MET A 95 -10.14 11.19 -3.29
N PHE A 96 -9.81 11.38 -4.57
CA PHE A 96 -10.60 10.86 -5.68
C PHE A 96 -10.66 9.32 -5.66
N CYS A 97 -9.52 8.65 -5.49
CA CYS A 97 -9.46 7.20 -5.34
C CYS A 97 -10.28 6.71 -4.13
N ALA A 98 -10.17 7.38 -2.97
CA ALA A 98 -10.96 7.05 -1.79
C ALA A 98 -12.46 7.14 -2.08
N ALA A 99 -12.92 8.19 -2.75
CA ALA A 99 -14.32 8.34 -3.15
C ALA A 99 -14.76 7.21 -4.08
N VAL A 100 -13.95 6.82 -5.07
CA VAL A 100 -14.22 5.70 -5.97
C VAL A 100 -14.33 4.39 -5.19
N PHE A 101 -13.42 4.11 -4.26
CA PHE A 101 -13.46 2.89 -3.44
C PHE A 101 -14.68 2.84 -2.52
N VAL A 102 -15.11 3.98 -1.95
CA VAL A 102 -16.35 4.05 -1.18
C VAL A 102 -17.56 3.72 -2.04
N VAL A 103 -17.65 4.30 -3.24
CA VAL A 103 -18.74 4.01 -4.19
C VAL A 103 -18.74 2.53 -4.57
N LEU A 104 -17.57 1.96 -4.87
CA LEU A 104 -17.44 0.53 -5.19
C LEU A 104 -17.85 -0.35 -4.00
N ALA A 105 -17.46 0.00 -2.78
CA ALA A 105 -17.82 -0.76 -1.58
C ALA A 105 -19.34 -0.72 -1.32
N VAL A 106 -19.96 0.46 -1.44
CA VAL A 106 -21.41 0.61 -1.30
C VAL A 106 -22.13 -0.17 -2.40
N TRP A 107 -21.69 -0.04 -3.65
CA TRP A 107 -22.26 -0.76 -4.79
C TRP A 107 -22.21 -2.29 -4.58
N GLN A 108 -21.05 -2.81 -4.18
CA GLN A 108 -20.87 -4.23 -3.88
C GLN A 108 -21.72 -4.69 -2.69
N SER A 109 -21.90 -3.86 -1.66
CA SER A 109 -22.75 -4.20 -0.50
C SER A 109 -24.23 -4.36 -0.86
N MET A 110 -24.69 -3.68 -1.91
CA MET A 110 -26.07 -3.75 -2.40
C MET A 110 -26.32 -4.89 -3.38
N MET A 111 -25.25 -5.50 -3.92
CA MET A 111 -25.40 -6.65 -4.82
C MET A 111 -25.76 -7.91 -4.04
N LYS A 112 -26.87 -8.54 -4.44
CA LYS A 112 -27.24 -9.85 -3.90
C LYS A 112 -26.34 -10.93 -4.50
N PRO A 113 -25.93 -11.94 -3.72
CA PRO A 113 -25.08 -13.06 -4.19
C PRO A 113 -25.78 -14.00 -5.20
N THR A 114 -26.97 -13.65 -5.70
CA THR A 114 -27.67 -14.40 -6.75
C THR A 114 -26.92 -14.44 -8.07
N ASP A 115 -26.12 -13.42 -8.37
CA ASP A 115 -25.19 -13.42 -9.51
C ASP A 115 -23.74 -13.57 -9.02
N ALA A 116 -23.33 -14.82 -8.82
CA ALA A 116 -21.99 -15.15 -8.36
C ALA A 116 -20.89 -14.53 -9.25
N PHE A 117 -21.12 -14.44 -10.56
CA PHE A 117 -20.16 -13.83 -11.49
C PHE A 117 -19.91 -12.34 -11.18
N TRP A 118 -20.97 -11.55 -10.96
CA TRP A 118 -20.85 -10.11 -10.70
C TRP A 118 -20.35 -9.81 -9.30
N ALA A 119 -20.80 -10.57 -8.30
CA ALA A 119 -20.33 -10.44 -6.93
C ALA A 119 -18.83 -10.74 -6.82
N PHE A 120 -18.38 -11.92 -7.32
CA PHE A 120 -16.97 -12.29 -7.29
C PHE A 120 -16.11 -11.43 -8.23
N GLY A 121 -16.59 -11.12 -9.43
CA GLY A 121 -15.88 -10.25 -10.36
C GLY A 121 -15.65 -8.85 -9.77
N GLY A 122 -16.66 -8.34 -9.06
CA GLY A 122 -16.62 -7.08 -8.36
C GLY A 122 -15.58 -7.00 -7.25
N VAL A 123 -15.62 -7.92 -6.28
CA VAL A 123 -14.64 -7.95 -5.17
C VAL A 123 -13.23 -8.29 -5.65
N THR A 124 -13.10 -9.08 -6.72
CA THR A 124 -11.80 -9.38 -7.33
C THR A 124 -11.20 -8.13 -7.96
N LEU A 125 -11.97 -7.41 -8.80
CA LEU A 125 -11.53 -6.16 -9.39
C LEU A 125 -11.20 -5.12 -8.31
N GLY A 126 -12.05 -4.99 -7.29
CA GLY A 126 -11.81 -4.12 -6.14
C GLY A 126 -10.50 -4.45 -5.41
N SER A 127 -10.22 -5.74 -5.20
CA SER A 127 -8.97 -6.20 -4.57
C SER A 127 -7.74 -5.88 -5.42
N LEU A 128 -7.81 -6.08 -6.74
CA LEU A 128 -6.71 -5.74 -7.66
C LEU A 128 -6.42 -4.23 -7.65
N LEU A 129 -7.47 -3.40 -7.69
CA LEU A 129 -7.33 -1.95 -7.61
C LEU A 129 -6.78 -1.51 -6.25
N ALA A 130 -7.22 -2.13 -5.14
CA ALA A 130 -6.71 -1.83 -3.81
C ALA A 130 -5.22 -2.17 -3.69
N VAL A 131 -4.79 -3.30 -4.25
CA VAL A 131 -3.39 -3.70 -4.34
C VAL A 131 -2.59 -2.72 -5.20
N ALA A 132 -3.13 -2.30 -6.35
CA ALA A 132 -2.49 -1.29 -7.19
C ALA A 132 -2.35 0.06 -6.46
N MET A 133 -3.38 0.48 -5.71
CA MET A 133 -3.31 1.67 -4.88
C MET A 133 -2.24 1.55 -3.80
N TRP A 134 -2.22 0.43 -3.06
CA TRP A 134 -1.19 0.14 -2.07
C TRP A 134 0.22 0.18 -2.66
N TRP A 135 0.40 -0.35 -3.87
CA TRP A 135 1.67 -0.32 -4.58
C TRP A 135 2.10 1.12 -4.88
N LEU A 136 1.20 1.94 -5.41
CA LEU A 136 1.48 3.35 -5.71
C LEU A 136 1.80 4.18 -4.47
N THR A 137 1.16 3.89 -3.34
CA THR A 137 1.41 4.60 -2.09
C THR A 137 2.73 4.21 -1.46
N SER A 138 3.04 2.92 -1.46
CA SER A 138 4.24 2.37 -0.83
C SER A 138 5.48 2.46 -1.74
N GLY A 139 5.30 2.70 -3.05
CA GLY A 139 6.37 2.65 -4.04
C GLY A 139 7.48 3.70 -3.89
N GLN A 140 7.24 4.75 -3.10
CA GLN A 140 8.23 5.78 -2.77
C GLN A 140 8.59 5.80 -1.29
N ASP A 141 8.14 4.83 -0.50
CA ASP A 141 8.49 4.74 0.91
C ASP A 141 9.99 4.44 1.05
N ASP A 142 10.73 5.38 1.64
CA ASP A 142 12.17 5.25 1.83
C ASP A 142 12.54 4.09 2.76
N ALA A 143 11.62 3.65 3.62
CA ALA A 143 11.83 2.47 4.46
C ALA A 143 11.87 1.15 3.65
N LEU A 144 11.29 1.14 2.45
CA LEU A 144 11.23 -0.02 1.56
C LEU A 144 12.30 -0.01 0.46
N LYS A 145 13.11 1.05 0.41
CA LYS A 145 14.23 1.16 -0.53
C LYS A 145 15.48 0.54 0.09
N ASP A 146 16.15 -0.33 -0.67
CA ASP A 146 17.43 -0.96 -0.28
C ASP A 146 18.61 0.02 -0.40
N ASN A 147 18.49 1.19 0.20
CA ASN A 147 19.58 2.18 0.26
C ASN A 147 20.58 1.74 1.33
N ILE A 148 21.40 0.73 1.00
CA ILE A 148 22.54 0.33 1.83
C ILE A 148 23.52 1.52 1.84
N LYS A 149 23.47 2.34 2.88
CA LYS A 149 24.53 3.31 3.17
C LYS A 149 25.68 2.52 3.81
N PRO A 150 26.81 2.31 3.12
CA PRO A 150 27.93 1.52 3.68
C PRO A 150 28.47 2.10 4.99
N ASP A 151 28.18 3.37 5.29
CA ASP A 151 28.66 4.07 6.49
C ASP A 151 27.65 4.09 7.66
N SER A 152 26.44 3.52 7.53
CA SER A 152 25.37 3.81 8.51
C SER A 152 25.37 2.96 9.79
N ALA A 153 26.33 2.05 10.00
CA ALA A 153 26.39 1.27 11.26
C ALA A 153 27.77 0.74 11.69
N VAL A 154 28.89 1.24 11.15
CA VAL A 154 30.25 0.82 11.56
C VAL A 154 30.98 1.82 12.45
N GLY A 155 30.27 2.85 12.94
CA GLY A 155 30.90 4.01 13.56
C GLY A 155 31.45 4.92 12.47
N GLY A 156 30.96 6.15 12.44
CA GLY A 156 31.43 7.13 11.47
C GLY A 156 32.95 7.32 11.55
N ASP A 157 33.53 7.81 10.46
CA ASP A 157 34.94 8.14 10.32
C ASP A 157 35.50 8.84 11.57
N THR A 158 36.39 8.15 12.30
CA THR A 158 37.05 8.65 13.53
C THR A 158 37.98 9.82 13.26
N SER A 159 38.26 10.14 12.00
CA SER A 159 39.06 11.32 11.61
C SER A 159 38.24 12.60 11.50
N LYS A 160 36.89 12.53 11.59
CA LYS A 160 36.05 13.72 11.67
C LYS A 160 36.10 14.31 13.07
N GLN A 161 36.49 15.57 13.14
CA GLN A 161 36.53 16.35 14.38
C GLN A 161 35.11 16.41 14.97
N PRO A 162 34.90 15.99 16.23
CA PRO A 162 33.58 16.01 16.85
C PRO A 162 33.02 17.44 16.90
N HIS A 163 31.73 17.59 16.58
CA HIS A 163 31.05 18.89 16.56
C HIS A 163 30.67 19.40 17.97
N GLY A 164 31.44 19.00 19.00
CA GLY A 164 31.20 19.32 20.41
C GLY A 164 32.43 19.97 21.03
N ASP A 165 32.24 21.14 21.63
CA ASP A 165 33.25 21.83 22.41
C ASP A 165 33.29 21.27 23.84
N LEU A 166 34.50 20.96 24.34
CA LEU A 166 34.76 20.48 25.70
C LEU A 166 34.97 21.61 26.72
N GLY A 167 34.80 22.87 26.30
CA GLY A 167 35.03 24.07 27.13
C GLY A 167 34.23 24.16 28.44
N GLY A 168 33.27 23.26 28.68
CA GLY A 168 32.47 23.20 29.91
C GLY A 168 32.97 22.23 30.99
N PHE A 169 33.95 21.36 30.71
CA PHE A 169 34.40 20.37 31.68
C PHE A 169 35.63 20.88 32.46
N LYS A 170 35.41 21.26 33.71
CA LYS A 170 36.50 21.49 34.68
C LYS A 170 36.79 20.20 35.44
N SER A 171 38.07 19.84 35.52
CA SER A 171 38.59 18.84 36.47
C SER A 171 38.40 19.29 37.91
#